data_AF-A0A7V3X6D9-F1
#
_entry.id   AF-A0A7V3X6D9-F1
#
_cell.length_a   1.000
_cell.length_b   1.000
_cell.length_c   1.000
_cell.angle_alpha   90.00
_cell.angle_beta   90.00
_cell.angle_gamma   90.00
#
_symmetry.space_group_name_H-M   'P 1'
#
loop_
_entity.id
_entity.type
_entity.pdbx_description
1 polymer ?
#
loop_
_entity_poly.entity_id
_entity_poly.type
_entity_poly.pdbx_seq_one_letter_code
_entity_poly.pdbx_strand_id
1 'polypeptide(L)' 'MSKISPKRRQFEIRKKRKRKQKIKKLREKYFKAKDEKERMKILEKMKKICPHLSEKELLGEKKGP' A
#
# COMPACT_ATOMS: atom_id res chain seq x y z
N MET A 1 9.80 -12.40 24.57
CA MET A 1 9.40 -11.19 23.80
C MET A 1 9.86 -9.96 24.58
N SER A 2 10.97 -9.33 24.19
CA SER A 2 11.46 -8.12 24.86
C SER A 2 10.42 -7.00 24.76
N LYS A 3 10.12 -6.33 25.88
CA LYS A 3 9.13 -5.24 25.93
C LYS A 3 9.57 -4.11 24.98
N ILE A 4 8.80 -3.87 23.92
CA ILE A 4 9.05 -2.75 23.00
C ILE A 4 8.70 -1.44 23.73
N SER A 5 9.60 -0.45 23.68
CA SER A 5 9.34 0.85 24.29
C SER A 5 8.11 1.53 23.65
N PRO A 6 7.30 2.29 24.41
CA PRO A 6 6.14 2.99 23.87
C PRO A 6 6.48 3.88 22.65
N LYS A 7 7.63 4.56 22.68
CA LYS A 7 8.13 5.38 21.56
C LYS A 7 8.35 4.56 20.28
N ARG A 8 9.02 3.40 20.40
CA ARG A 8 9.27 2.51 19.24
C ARG A 8 7.97 1.93 18.70
N ARG A 9 7.02 1.56 19.58
CA ARG A 9 5.68 1.12 19.19
C ARG A 9 4.93 2.20 18.40
N GLN A 10 4.92 3.44 18.88
CA GLN A 10 4.27 4.56 18.18
C GLN A 10 4.92 4.85 16.82
N PHE A 11 6.25 4.77 16.72
CA PHE A 11 6.97 4.93 15.47
C PHE A 11 6.53 3.92 14.41
N GLU A 12 6.47 2.63 14.77
CA GLU A 12 6.03 1.56 13.87
C GLU A 12 4.56 1.74 13.45
N ILE A 13 3.68 2.14 14.38
CA ILE A 13 2.28 2.44 14.06
C ILE A 13 2.20 3.59 13.06
N ARG A 14 2.95 4.68 13.27
CA ARG A 14 2.99 5.84 12.37
C ARG A 14 3.50 5.44 10.99
N LYS A 15 4.57 4.64 10.92
CA LYS A 15 5.12 4.10 9.68
C LYS A 15 4.09 3.26 8.92
N LYS A 16 3.39 2.35 9.60
CA LYS A 16 2.30 1.54 9.03
C LYS A 16 1.15 2.40 8.51
N ARG A 17 0.71 3.40 9.27
CA ARG A 17 -0.35 4.34 8.86
C ARG A 17 0.04 5.13 7.59
N LYS A 18 1.25 5.69 7.56
CA LYS A 18 1.76 6.41 6.37
C LYS A 18 1.81 5.52 5.13
N ARG A 19 2.25 4.26 5.27
CA ARG A 19 2.27 3.29 4.16
C ARG A 19 0.87 3.00 3.64
N LYS A 20 -0.10 2.75 4.53
CA LYS A 20 -1.52 2.54 4.15
C LYS A 20 -2.10 3.75 3.42
N GLN A 21 -1.87 4.97 3.92
CA GLN A 21 -2.33 6.19 3.27
C GLN A 21 -1.69 6.38 1.88
N LYS A 22 -0.40 6.08 1.72
CA LYS A 22 0.29 6.16 0.43
C LYS A 22 -0.31 5.18 -0.59
N ILE A 23 -0.55 3.93 -0.18
CA ILE A 23 -1.21 2.94 -1.03
C ILE A 23 -2.63 3.37 -1.40
N LYS A 24 -3.42 3.90 -0.44
CA LYS A 24 -4.77 4.43 -0.72
C LYS A 24 -4.75 5.51 -1.81
N LYS A 25 -3.85 6.49 -1.71
CA LYS A 25 -3.69 7.54 -2.73
C LYS A 25 -3.29 6.98 -4.09
N LEU A 26 -2.43 5.95 -4.13
CA LEU A 26 -2.04 5.30 -5.38
C LEU A 26 -3.20 4.54 -6.01
N ARG A 27 -4.04 3.85 -5.21
CA ARG A 27 -5.29 3.22 -5.71
C ARG A 27 -6.21 4.25 -6.34
N GLU A 28 -6.46 5.35 -5.65
CA GLU A 28 -7.32 6.43 -6.18
C GLU A 28 -6.79 6.97 -7.51
N LYS A 29 -5.47 7.13 -7.64
CA LYS A 29 -4.84 7.52 -8.91
C LYS A 29 -5.00 6.45 -9.99
N TYR A 30 -4.85 5.17 -9.63
CA TYR A 30 -5.01 4.06 -10.57
C TYR A 30 -6.41 4.03 -11.18
N PHE A 31 -7.45 4.15 -10.34
CA PHE A 31 -8.84 4.15 -10.80
C PHE A 31 -9.21 5.42 -11.61
N LYS A 32 -8.54 6.55 -11.36
CA LYS A 32 -8.73 7.79 -12.13
C LYS A 32 -7.94 7.84 -13.45
N ALA A 33 -6.86 7.07 -13.55
CA ALA A 33 -6.02 7.04 -14.74
C ALA A 33 -6.80 6.50 -15.94
N LYS A 34 -6.80 7.26 -17.03
CA LYS A 34 -7.42 6.87 -18.31
C LYS A 34 -6.45 6.03 -19.16
N ASP A 35 -5.16 6.32 -19.07
CA ASP A 35 -4.12 5.62 -19.82
C ASP A 35 -3.60 4.37 -19.11
N GLU A 36 -3.41 3.33 -19.90
CA GLU A 36 -2.82 2.07 -19.45
C GLU A 36 -1.36 2.23 -19.00
N LYS A 37 -0.58 3.07 -19.69
CA LYS A 37 0.80 3.40 -19.28
C LYS A 37 0.85 4.05 -17.90
N GLU A 38 -0.13 4.90 -17.57
CA GLU A 38 -0.20 5.55 -16.26
C GLU A 38 -0.60 4.55 -15.17
N ARG A 39 -1.58 3.68 -15.47
CA ARG A 39 -1.98 2.57 -14.60
C ARG A 39 -0.81 1.65 -14.25
N MET A 40 -0.01 1.24 -15.25
CA MET A 40 1.19 0.41 -15.03
C MET A 40 2.24 1.10 -14.14
N LYS A 41 2.54 2.40 -14.39
CA LYS A 41 3.45 3.18 -13.53
C LYS A 41 2.98 3.25 -12.09
N ILE A 42 1.66 3.33 -11.87
CA ILE A 42 1.07 3.36 -10.53
C ILE A 42 1.17 1.98 -9.87
N LEU A 43 0.87 0.91 -10.60
CA LEU A 43 1.02 -0.48 -10.10
C LEU A 43 2.46 -0.80 -9.72
N GLU A 44 3.44 -0.43 -10.53
CA GLU A 44 4.85 -0.60 -10.20
C GLU A 44 5.24 0.14 -8.92
N LYS A 45 4.76 1.38 -8.74
CA LYS A 45 4.98 2.14 -7.50
C LYS A 45 4.37 1.42 -6.30
N MET A 46 3.19 0.83 -6.47
CA MET A 46 2.53 0.07 -5.41
C MET A 46 3.30 -1.22 -5.07
N LYS A 47 3.78 -1.97 -6.07
CA LYS A 47 4.64 -3.15 -5.88
C LYS A 47 5.97 -2.82 -5.20
N LYS A 48 6.64 -1.73 -5.58
CA LYS A 48 7.87 -1.27 -4.89
C LYS A 48 7.62 -0.95 -3.42
N ILE A 49 6.44 -0.43 -3.08
CA ILE A 49 6.08 -0.14 -1.69
C ILE A 49 5.66 -1.40 -0.94
N CYS A 50 4.92 -2.31 -1.56
CA CYS A 50 4.39 -3.54 -0.96
C CYS A 50 4.66 -4.75 -1.87
N PRO A 51 5.90 -5.28 -1.89
CA PRO A 51 6.28 -6.36 -2.81
C PRO A 51 5.61 -7.70 -2.47
N HIS A 52 5.14 -7.86 -1.23
CA HIS A 52 4.45 -9.06 -0.76
C HIS A 52 2.95 -9.08 -1.12
N LEU A 53 2.40 -8.00 -1.69
CA LEU A 53 0.99 -7.95 -2.10
C LEU A 53 0.88 -8.18 -3.59
N SER A 54 -0.06 -9.03 -3.98
CA SER A 54 -0.46 -9.21 -5.39
C SER A 54 -1.18 -7.97 -5.92
N GLU A 55 -1.29 -7.84 -7.24
CA GLU A 55 -1.99 -6.72 -7.88
C GLU A 55 -3.45 -6.62 -7.43
N LYS A 56 -4.15 -7.76 -7.33
CA LYS A 56 -5.53 -7.83 -6.83
C LYS A 56 -5.65 -7.27 -5.41
N GLU A 57 -4.77 -7.71 -4.51
CA GLU A 57 -4.72 -7.19 -3.13
C GLU A 57 -4.36 -5.71 -3.09
N LEU A 58 -3.46 -5.27 -3.98
CA LEU A 58 -3.07 -3.88 -4.13
C LEU A 58 -4.22 -3.01 -4.63
N LEU A 59 -5.13 -3.53 -5.44
CA LEU A 59 -6.32 -2.82 -5.92
C LEU A 59 -7.50 -2.92 -4.95
N GLY A 60 -7.45 -3.85 -4.00
CA GLY A 60 -8.50 -4.05 -3.00
C GLY A 60 -9.55 -5.08 -3.41
N GLU A 61 -9.30 -5.82 -4.48
CA GLU A 61 -10.04 -7.04 -4.78
C GLU A 61 -9.67 -8.07 -3.70
N LYS A 62 -10.64 -8.38 -2.82
CA LYS A 62 -10.47 -9.49 -1.88
C LYS A 62 -10.36 -10.77 -2.71
N LYS A 63 -9.45 -11.68 -2.33
CA LYS A 63 -9.70 -13.10 -2.60
C LYS A 63 -11.10 -13.39 -2.06
N GLY A 64 -12.01 -13.83 -2.93
CA GLY A 64 -13.27 -14.41 -2.50
C GLY A 64 -13.01 -15.52 -1.48
N PRO A 65 -14.01 -15.85 -0.64
CA PRO A 65 -13.88 -16.86 0.40
C PRO A 65 -13.27 -18.16 -0.13
#